data_AF-A0A101JMV8-F1
#
_entry.id   AF-A0A101JMV8-F1
#
_cell.length_a   1.000
_cell.length_b   1.000
_cell.length_c   1.000
_cell.angle_alpha   90.00
_cell.angle_beta   90.00
_cell.angle_gamma   90.00
#
_symmetry.space_group_name_H-M   'P 1'
#
loop_
_entity.id
_entity.type
_entity.pdbx_description
1 polymer ?
#
loop_
_entity_poly.entity_id
_entity_poly.type
_entity_poly.pdbx_seq_one_letter_code
_entity_poly.pdbx_strand_id
1 'polypeptide(L)'
;MVLWGHNHVYERFDPMNPSGALDTARGLRTWVAGMGGADHYNFGTIQPNSAARNNNTFGVLKFTLHAGSYDWQFVPVAGKTYTDSGTAGCH
;
A
#
# COMPACT_ATOMS: atom_id res chain seq x y z
N MET A 1 6.92 5.23 7.25
CA MET A 1 5.87 4.85 6.28
C MET A 1 4.92 6.03 6.06
N VAL A 2 4.21 6.06 4.93
CA VAL A 2 3.19 7.09 4.64
C VAL A 2 1.92 6.43 4.11
N LEU A 3 0.75 6.89 4.57
CA LEU A 3 -0.56 6.39 4.16
C LEU A 3 -1.38 7.51 3.53
N TRP A 4 -1.90 7.25 2.33
CA TRP A 4 -2.82 8.12 1.63
C TRP A 4 -4.17 7.44 1.45
N GLY A 5 -5.22 8.25 1.37
CA GLY A 5 -6.55 7.84 0.93
C GLY A 5 -6.92 8.54 -0.37
N HIS A 6 -8.16 9.02 -0.45
CA HIS A 6 -8.76 9.74 -1.58
C HIS A 6 -8.92 8.90 -2.85
N ASN A 7 -7.84 8.42 -3.46
CA ASN A 7 -7.95 7.58 -4.65
C ASN A 7 -8.53 6.23 -4.25
N HIS A 8 -9.64 5.83 -4.88
CA HIS A 8 -10.39 4.61 -4.54
C HIS A 8 -9.71 3.34 -5.08
N VAL A 9 -8.46 3.11 -4.70
CA VAL A 9 -7.65 1.95 -5.05
C VAL A 9 -6.79 1.52 -3.87
N TYR A 10 -6.23 0.32 -3.96
CA TYR A 10 -5.07 -0.09 -3.19
C TYR A 10 -3.83 0.00 -4.06
N GLU A 11 -2.79 0.69 -3.58
CA GLU A 11 -1.48 0.68 -4.23
C GLU A 11 -0.38 0.75 -3.17
N ARG A 12 0.60 -0.15 -3.25
CA ARG A 12 1.80 -0.14 -2.41
C ARG A 12 2.99 0.20 -3.27
N PHE A 13 3.78 1.17 -2.82
CA PHE A 13 5.05 1.54 -3.43
C PHE A 13 6.21 0.93 -2.65
N ASP A 14 7.33 0.67 -3.32
CA ASP A 14 8.59 0.38 -2.67
C ASP A 14 9.19 1.62 -1.99
N PRO A 15 10.14 1.45 -1.05
CA PRO A 15 10.70 2.56 -0.29
C PRO A 15 11.36 3.58 -1.20
N MET A 16 10.94 4.85 -1.11
CA MET A 16 11.45 5.92 -1.95
C MET A 16 12.06 7.04 -1.13
N ASN A 17 13.11 7.66 -1.67
CA ASN A 17 13.63 8.93 -1.16
C ASN A 17 12.76 10.12 -1.64
N PRO A 18 13.04 11.36 -1.19
CA PRO A 18 12.23 12.53 -1.56
C PRO A 18 12.17 12.87 -3.05
N SER A 19 13.10 12.36 -3.87
CA SER A 19 13.04 12.54 -5.33
C SER A 19 12.25 11.44 -6.04
N GLY A 20 11.70 10.47 -5.31
CA GLY A 20 10.94 9.34 -5.85
C GLY A 20 11.81 8.18 -6.35
N ALA A 21 13.13 8.22 -6.14
CA ALA A 21 14.00 7.11 -6.48
C ALA A 21 13.95 6.01 -5.39
N LEU A 22 14.10 4.75 -5.81
CA LEU A 22 14.17 3.61 -4.91
C LEU A 22 15.34 3.79 -3.92
N ASP A 23 15.03 3.70 -2.63
CA ASP A 23 16.02 3.72 -1.54
C ASP A 23 15.61 2.69 -0.49
N THR A 24 16.17 1.49 -0.59
CA THR A 24 15.86 0.39 0.35
C THR A 24 16.52 0.57 1.72
N ALA A 25 17.44 1.53 1.88
CA ALA A 25 18.16 1.75 3.13
C ALA A 25 17.49 2.81 4.01
N ARG A 26 16.92 3.86 3.42
CA ARG A 26 16.31 4.99 4.15
C ARG A 26 15.01 5.51 3.56
N GLY A 27 14.55 4.94 2.45
CA GLY A 27 13.34 5.38 1.77
C GLY A 27 12.08 5.11 2.59
N LEU A 28 11.05 5.90 2.35
CA LEU A 28 9.73 5.71 2.96
C LEU A 28 8.88 4.81 2.07
N ARG A 29 8.38 3.71 2.64
CA ARG A 29 7.30 2.93 2.02
C ARG A 29 5.99 3.71 2.10
N THR A 30 5.25 3.73 1.00
CA THR A 30 4.01 4.51 0.84
C THR A 30 2.88 3.65 0.31
N TRP A 31 1.65 3.93 0.77
CA TRP A 31 0.44 3.29 0.29
C TRP A 31 -0.61 4.31 -0.11
N VAL A 32 -1.43 3.94 -1.09
CA VAL A 32 -2.80 4.44 -1.27
C VAL A 32 -3.73 3.34 -0.75
N ALA A 33 -4.59 3.67 0.21
CA ALA A 33 -5.55 2.75 0.83
C ALA A 33 -6.98 3.33 0.80
N GLY A 34 -7.51 3.57 -0.40
CA GLY A 34 -8.85 4.15 -0.60
C GLY A 34 -9.94 3.15 -0.97
N MET A 35 -9.70 1.85 -0.83
CA MET A 35 -10.63 0.75 -1.17
C MET A 35 -11.79 0.56 -0.17
N GLY A 36 -12.23 1.61 0.52
CA GLY A 36 -13.13 1.53 1.68
C GLY A 36 -14.61 1.32 1.36
N GLY A 37 -15.05 1.50 0.10
CA GLY A 37 -16.44 1.23 -0.31
C GLY A 37 -17.04 2.14 -1.39
N ALA A 38 -16.33 3.20 -1.80
CA ALA A 38 -16.72 3.99 -2.97
C ALA A 38 -16.14 3.38 -4.26
N ASP A 39 -16.80 3.62 -5.41
CA ASP A 39 -16.43 3.00 -6.69
C ASP A 39 -14.94 3.13 -7.01
N HIS A 40 -14.33 2.03 -7.43
CA HIS A 40 -12.90 1.98 -7.73
C HIS A 40 -12.54 2.80 -8.96
N TYR A 41 -11.35 3.38 -8.93
CA TYR A 41 -10.76 4.04 -10.10
C TYR A 41 -9.95 3.05 -10.95
N ASN A 42 -9.81 3.35 -12.24
CA ASN A 42 -8.83 2.67 -13.08
C ASN A 42 -7.43 3.23 -12.81
N PHE A 43 -6.42 2.39 -12.93
CA PHE A 43 -5.03 2.85 -12.92
C PHE A 43 -4.71 3.55 -14.24
N GLY A 44 -4.09 4.73 -14.14
CA GLY A 44 -3.47 5.40 -15.28
C GLY A 44 -2.08 4.84 -15.57
N THR A 45 -1.15 5.73 -15.95
CA THR A 45 0.27 5.37 -16.07
C THR A 45 0.80 4.86 -14.73
N ILE A 46 1.31 3.64 -14.74
CA ILE A 46 1.95 3.04 -13.57
C ILE A 46 3.24 3.79 -13.27
N GLN A 47 3.33 4.36 -12.08
CA GLN A 47 4.50 5.10 -11.62
C GLN A 47 5.63 4.14 -11.22
N PRO A 48 6.90 4.61 -11.24
CA PRO A 48 8.01 3.85 -10.69
C PRO A 48 7.74 3.39 -9.25
N ASN A 49 8.32 2.25 -8.88
CA ASN A 49 8.22 1.64 -7.55
C ASN A 49 6.82 1.16 -7.15
N SER A 50 5.80 1.26 -8.02
CA SER A 50 4.48 0.69 -7.76
C SER A 50 4.55 -0.84 -7.77
N ALA A 51 4.57 -1.43 -6.57
CA ALA A 51 4.90 -2.83 -6.32
C ALA A 51 3.67 -3.73 -6.21
N ALA A 52 2.54 -3.22 -5.71
CA ALA A 52 1.27 -3.94 -5.64
C ALA A 52 0.10 -3.00 -5.92
N ARG A 53 -0.92 -3.51 -6.62
CA ARG A 53 -2.09 -2.73 -7.06
C ARG A 53 -3.36 -3.58 -6.97
N ASN A 54 -4.47 -2.96 -6.57
CA ASN A 54 -5.81 -3.54 -6.66
C ASN A 54 -6.87 -2.43 -6.82
N ASN A 55 -7.77 -2.61 -7.79
CA ASN A 55 -8.88 -1.70 -8.08
C ASN A 55 -10.22 -2.43 -8.28
N ASN A 56 -10.37 -3.64 -7.76
CA ASN A 56 -11.61 -4.41 -7.92
C ASN A 56 -12.09 -5.11 -6.64
N THR A 57 -11.31 -4.99 -5.57
CA THR A 57 -11.60 -5.60 -4.27
C THR A 57 -11.64 -4.52 -3.21
N PHE A 58 -12.78 -4.41 -2.52
CA PHE A 58 -12.91 -3.61 -1.30
C PHE A 58 -12.22 -4.31 -0.13
N GLY A 59 -11.76 -3.52 0.83
CA GLY A 59 -11.10 -4.05 2.01
C GLY A 59 -10.52 -2.95 2.89
N VAL A 60 -9.68 -3.35 3.82
CA VAL A 60 -8.93 -2.44 4.69
C VAL A 60 -7.46 -2.81 4.71
N LEU A 61 -6.60 -1.81 4.93
CA LEU A 61 -5.19 -2.03 5.21
C LEU A 61 -5.01 -2.11 6.72
N LYS A 62 -4.57 -3.27 7.21
CA LYS A 62 -4.24 -3.49 8.61
C LYS A 62 -2.73 -3.38 8.80
N PHE A 63 -2.32 -2.62 9.80
CA PHE A 63 -0.94 -2.60 10.29
C PHE A 63 -0.86 -3.19 11.69
N THR A 64 0.18 -3.98 11.94
CA THR A 64 0.63 -4.35 13.28
C THR A 64 1.97 -3.65 13.51
N LEU A 65 2.06 -2.81 14.53
CA LEU A 65 3.27 -2.03 14.81
C LEU A 65 4.08 -2.68 15.92
N HIS A 66 5.39 -2.77 15.71
CA HIS A 66 6.38 -3.25 16.66
C HIS A 66 7.38 -2.14 16.98
N ALA A 67 8.26 -2.37 17.96
CA ALA A 67 9.22 -1.36 18.40
C ALA A 67 10.18 -0.86 17.30
N GLY A 68 10.50 -1.70 16.31
CA GLY A 68 11.42 -1.35 15.22
C GLY A 68 11.01 -1.91 13.87
N SER A 69 9.77 -2.37 13.74
CA SER A 69 9.23 -2.94 12.51
C SER A 69 7.71 -2.82 12.48
N TYR A 70 7.12 -3.16 11.34
CA TYR A 70 5.68 -3.27 11.19
C TYR A 70 5.34 -4.36 10.19
N ASP A 71 4.19 -4.98 10.40
CA ASP A 71 3.56 -5.85 9.42
C ASP A 71 2.42 -5.10 8.75
N TRP A 72 2.20 -5.35 7.46
CA TRP A 72 1.01 -4.91 6.75
C TRP A 72 0.24 -6.09 6.17
N GLN A 73 -1.07 -5.94 6.10
CA GLN A 73 -1.96 -6.90 5.46
C GLN A 73 -3.15 -6.18 4.83
N PHE A 74 -3.41 -6.45 3.55
CA PHE A 74 -4.69 -6.18 2.94
C PHE A 74 -5.71 -7.21 3.42
N VAL A 75 -6.77 -6.76 4.07
CA VAL A 75 -7.88 -7.60 4.52
C VAL A 75 -9.06 -7.36 3.59
N PRO A 76 -9.37 -8.31 2.68
CA PRO A 76 -10.49 -8.15 1.75
C PRO A 76 -11.84 -8.28 2.46
N VAL A 77 -12.88 -7.70 1.85
CA VAL A 77 -14.27 -8.04 2.22
C VAL A 77 -14.54 -9.53 2.00
N ALA A 78 -15.51 -10.08 2.73
CA ALA A 78 -15.86 -11.50 2.67
C ALA A 78 -16.15 -11.97 1.23
N GLY A 79 -15.65 -13.16 0.88
CA GLY A 79 -15.84 -13.75 -0.45
C GLY A 79 -14.85 -13.25 -1.52
N LYS A 80 -13.94 -12.33 -1.20
CA LYS A 80 -12.86 -11.90 -2.08
C LYS A 80 -11.51 -12.49 -1.64
N THR A 81 -10.56 -12.54 -2.57
CA THR A 81 -9.30 -13.30 -2.40
C THR A 81 -8.04 -12.46 -2.59
N TYR A 82 -8.15 -11.19 -3.00
CA TYR A 82 -6.97 -10.33 -3.12
C TYR A 82 -6.28 -10.16 -1.77
N THR A 83 -4.95 -10.29 -1.78
CA THR A 83 -4.10 -10.15 -0.61
C THR A 83 -2.80 -9.48 -1.02
N ASP A 84 -2.27 -8.65 -0.13
CA ASP A 84 -0.90 -8.15 -0.13
C ASP A 84 -0.50 -8.04 1.34
N SER A 85 0.67 -8.56 1.68
CA SER A 85 1.16 -8.55 3.05
C SER A 85 2.68 -8.60 3.09
N GLY A 86 3.24 -8.21 4.23
CA GLY A 86 4.67 -8.31 4.47
C GLY A 86 5.08 -7.61 5.75
N THR A 87 6.38 -7.58 5.98
CA THR A 87 7.02 -6.96 7.13
C THR A 87 8.13 -6.03 6.65
N ALA A 88 8.33 -4.91 7.34
CA ALA A 88 9.47 -4.04 7.11
C ALA A 88 10.00 -3.45 8.40
N GLY A 89 11.31 -3.22 8.43
CA GLY A 89 11.98 -2.52 9.53
C GLY A 89 11.73 -1.01 9.46
N CYS A 90 11.86 -0.36 10.61
CA CYS A 90 12.00 1.09 10.72
C CYS A 90 13.48 1.47 10.55
N HIS A 91 13.72 2.72 10.14
CA HIS A 91 15.05 3.30 9.95
C HIS A 91 15.11 4.68 10.62
#